data_AF-A0A7Y3AGR1-F1
#
_entry.id   AF-A0A7Y3AGR1-F1
#
_cell.length_a   1.000
_cell.length_b   1.000
_cell.length_c   1.000
_cell.angle_alpha   90.00
_cell.angle_beta   90.00
_cell.angle_gamma   90.00
#
_symmetry.space_group_name_H-M   'P 1'
#
loop_
_entity.id
_entity.type
_entity.pdbx_description
1 polymer ?
#
loop_
_entity_poly.entity_id
_entity_poly.type
_entity_poly.pdbx_seq_one_letter_code
_entity_poly.pdbx_strand_id
1 'polypeptide(L)'
;LIGAQFGPNITAMYGDYKKKRGLASLMIAIDPATFISAEYFMTQMDRMVSELHAQPPQPGFDRVQAPGDPEIALEAENRKNGIPVLASIYEYLQGKV
;
A
#
# COMPACT_ATOMS: atom_id res chain seq x y z
N LEU A 1 -22.18 -7.22 4.66
CA LEU A 1 -21.55 -6.62 5.85
C LEU A 1 -21.87 -5.13 5.98
N ILE A 2 -21.52 -4.29 5.00
CA ILE A 2 -21.57 -2.80 5.13
C ILE A 2 -22.80 -2.17 4.41
N GLY A 3 -23.66 -2.98 3.80
CA GLY A 3 -24.86 -2.48 3.09
C GLY A 3 -24.56 -1.80 1.75
N ALA A 4 -23.33 -1.88 1.25
CA ALA A 4 -22.91 -1.31 -0.03
C ALA A 4 -23.19 -2.24 -1.21
N GLN A 5 -23.01 -1.71 -2.43
CA GLN A 5 -23.07 -2.49 -3.66
C GLN A 5 -22.00 -3.59 -3.64
N PHE A 6 -22.35 -4.77 -4.16
CA PHE A 6 -21.45 -5.92 -4.20
C PHE A 6 -21.49 -6.61 -5.56
N GLY A 7 -20.37 -7.24 -5.93
CA GLY A 7 -20.21 -7.99 -7.17
C GLY A 7 -20.53 -7.13 -8.41
N PRO A 8 -21.38 -7.61 -9.33
CA PRO A 8 -21.66 -6.93 -10.60
C PRO A 8 -22.44 -5.61 -10.44
N ASN A 9 -22.95 -5.32 -9.24
CA ASN A 9 -23.72 -4.11 -8.97
C ASN A 9 -22.83 -2.89 -8.69
N ILE A 10 -21.52 -3.09 -8.52
CA ILE A 10 -20.56 -2.00 -8.34
C ILE A 10 -20.46 -1.24 -9.66
N THR A 11 -20.73 0.06 -9.60
CA THR A 11 -20.66 0.90 -10.80
C THR A 11 -19.22 0.93 -11.33
N ALA A 12 -19.05 0.78 -12.64
CA ALA A 12 -17.74 0.82 -13.30
C ALA A 12 -17.05 2.18 -13.13
N MET A 13 -15.72 2.21 -13.23
CA MET A 13 -14.95 3.45 -13.11
C MET A 13 -15.16 4.40 -14.29
N TYR A 14 -15.32 3.84 -15.49
CA TYR A 14 -15.48 4.59 -16.74
C TYR A 14 -16.86 4.28 -17.35
N GLY A 15 -17.42 5.26 -18.05
CA GLY A 15 -18.76 5.17 -18.66
C GLY A 15 -19.67 6.26 -18.11
N ASP A 16 -20.58 5.88 -17.21
CA ASP A 16 -21.52 6.83 -16.62
C ASP A 16 -20.90 7.63 -15.46
N TYR A 17 -20.28 8.76 -15.81
CA TYR A 17 -19.69 9.69 -14.83
C TYR A 17 -20.73 10.43 -13.96
N LYS A 18 -22.03 10.31 -14.26
CA LYS A 18 -23.09 10.89 -13.41
C LYS A 18 -23.49 9.96 -12.27
N LYS A 19 -23.11 8.68 -12.33
CA LYS A 19 -23.48 7.68 -11.32
C LYS A 19 -22.41 7.56 -10.23
N LYS A 20 -22.84 7.63 -8.97
CA LYS A 20 -21.94 7.40 -7.82
C LYS A 20 -21.47 5.94 -7.79
N ARG A 21 -20.19 5.73 -7.48
CA ARG A 21 -19.52 4.42 -7.53
C ARG A 21 -20.07 3.37 -6.54
N GLY A 22 -20.65 3.81 -5.41
CA GLY A 22 -21.26 2.92 -4.43
C GLY A 22 -20.26 1.99 -3.71
N LEU A 23 -18.96 2.33 -3.71
CA LEU A 23 -17.92 1.56 -3.05
C LEU A 23 -18.06 1.63 -1.53
N ALA A 24 -17.62 0.57 -0.87
CA ALA A 24 -17.39 0.58 0.57
C ALA A 24 -16.05 -0.05 0.91
N SER A 25 -15.46 0.46 1.98
CA SER A 25 -14.22 -0.04 2.56
C SER A 25 -14.51 -0.55 3.97
N LEU A 26 -13.87 -1.67 4.33
CA LEU A 26 -13.83 -2.17 5.69
C LEU A 26 -12.46 -1.82 6.28
N MET A 27 -12.44 -1.18 7.45
CA MET A 27 -11.23 -0.99 8.24
C MET A 27 -11.34 -1.79 9.53
N ILE A 28 -10.28 -2.54 9.85
CA ILE A 28 -10.16 -3.28 11.11
C ILE A 28 -8.85 -2.83 11.77
N ALA A 29 -8.95 -2.36 13.01
CA ALA A 29 -7.80 -2.06 13.86
C ALA A 29 -7.82 -3.03 15.04
N ILE A 30 -6.69 -3.68 15.29
CA ILE A 30 -6.50 -4.61 16.41
C ILE A 30 -5.37 -4.05 17.25
N ASP A 31 -5.64 -3.86 18.55
CA ASP A 31 -4.60 -3.49 19.51
C ASP A 31 -3.85 -4.74 19.98
N PRO A 32 -2.57 -4.92 19.62
CA PRO A 32 -1.79 -6.08 20.06
C PRO A 32 -1.61 -6.14 21.58
N ALA A 33 -1.68 -4.98 22.28
CA ALA A 33 -1.56 -4.90 23.73
C ALA A 33 -2.69 -5.66 24.47
N THR A 34 -3.78 -5.97 23.77
CA THR A 34 -4.87 -6.79 24.29
C THR A 34 -4.46 -8.25 24.51
N PHE A 35 -3.45 -8.74 23.78
CA PHE A 35 -3.06 -10.15 23.79
C PHE A 35 -1.66 -10.39 24.39
N ILE A 36 -0.72 -9.50 24.10
CA ILE A 36 0.69 -9.57 24.53
C ILE A 36 1.21 -8.17 24.78
N SER A 37 2.37 -7.99 25.43
CA SER A 37 2.92 -6.65 25.59
C SER A 37 3.27 -6.03 24.23
N ALA A 38 3.02 -4.73 24.08
CA ALA A 38 3.32 -4.02 22.84
C ALA A 38 4.82 -4.09 22.49
N GLU A 39 5.70 -3.99 23.49
CA GLU A 39 7.14 -4.13 23.32
C GLU A 39 7.54 -5.52 22.78
N TYR A 40 6.94 -6.58 23.32
CA TYR A 40 7.19 -7.93 22.84
C TYR A 40 6.69 -8.11 21.41
N PHE A 41 5.49 -7.61 21.07
CA PHE A 41 4.96 -7.63 19.71
C PHE A 41 5.92 -6.93 18.73
N MET A 42 6.36 -5.71 19.04
CA MET A 42 7.30 -4.97 18.19
C MET A 42 8.62 -5.73 18.01
N THR A 43 9.17 -6.27 19.10
CA THR A 43 10.40 -7.10 19.04
C THR A 43 10.23 -8.32 18.15
N GLN A 44 9.08 -9.01 18.21
CA GLN A 44 8.82 -10.15 17.33
C GLN A 44 8.65 -9.73 15.86
N MET A 45 8.04 -8.58 15.59
CA MET A 45 7.90 -8.04 14.24
C MET A 45 9.26 -7.70 13.62
N ASP A 46 10.14 -7.02 14.37
CA ASP A 46 11.49 -6.68 13.92
C ASP A 46 12.31 -7.94 13.63
N ARG A 47 12.18 -8.95 14.50
CA ARG A 47 12.80 -10.26 14.30
C ARG A 47 12.29 -10.95 13.04
N MET A 48 10.97 -10.97 12.82
CA MET A 48 10.36 -11.57 11.63
C MET A 48 10.89 -10.92 10.35
N VAL A 49 10.93 -9.59 10.29
CA VAL A 49 11.49 -8.85 9.13
C VAL A 49 12.96 -9.20 8.92
N SER A 50 13.75 -9.24 9.99
CA SER A 50 15.17 -9.61 9.92
C SER A 50 15.38 -11.05 9.42
N GLU A 51 14.57 -12.00 9.89
CA GLU A 51 14.63 -13.40 9.46
C GLU A 51 14.25 -13.58 7.99
N LEU A 52 13.29 -12.78 7.48
CA LEU A 52 12.94 -12.74 6.05
C LEU A 52 14.11 -12.23 5.21
N HIS A 53 14.75 -11.12 5.61
CA HIS A 53 15.91 -10.57 4.90
C HIS A 53 17.11 -11.50 4.89
N ALA A 54 17.25 -12.36 5.91
CA ALA A 54 18.31 -13.34 6.01
C ALA A 54 18.11 -14.58 5.12
N GLN A 55 16.93 -14.77 4.52
CA GLN A 55 16.69 -15.91 3.64
C GLN A 55 17.49 -15.79 2.34
N PRO A 56 18.02 -16.92 1.81
CA PRO A 56 18.71 -16.91 0.53
C PRO A 56 17.73 -16.55 -0.59
N PRO A 57 18.06 -15.59 -1.48
CA PRO A 57 17.21 -15.26 -2.61
C PRO A 57 17.20 -16.40 -3.64
N GLN A 58 16.11 -16.49 -4.39
CA GLN A 58 16.03 -17.37 -5.55
C GLN A 58 16.91 -16.84 -6.70
N PRO A 59 17.37 -17.71 -7.64
CA PRO A 59 18.11 -17.26 -8.81
C PRO A 59 17.35 -16.16 -9.58
N GLY A 60 18.06 -15.08 -9.92
CA GLY A 60 17.48 -13.91 -10.59
C GLY A 60 16.95 -12.82 -9.65
N PHE A 61 17.07 -13.00 -8.32
CA PHE A 61 16.73 -11.99 -7.32
C PHE A 61 17.94 -11.66 -6.44
N ASP A 62 18.09 -10.38 -6.08
CA ASP A 62 19.23 -9.90 -5.29
C ASP A 62 19.07 -10.15 -3.78
N ARG A 63 17.83 -10.10 -3.28
CA ARG A 63 17.49 -10.25 -1.85
C ARG A 63 16.02 -10.62 -1.65
N VAL A 64 15.73 -11.25 -0.53
CA VAL A 64 14.36 -11.42 -0.03
C VAL A 64 13.93 -10.13 0.67
N GLN A 65 12.75 -9.63 0.33
CA GLN A 65 12.19 -8.40 0.91
C GLN A 65 10.95 -8.72 1.75
N ALA A 66 10.74 -7.95 2.80
CA ALA A 66 9.50 -7.94 3.56
C ALA A 66 8.46 -7.04 2.86
N PRO A 67 7.16 -7.30 3.06
CA PRO A 67 6.11 -6.41 2.58
C PRO A 67 6.32 -4.98 3.09
N GLY A 68 6.35 -4.00 2.19
CA GLY A 68 6.57 -2.58 2.50
C GLY A 68 8.00 -2.09 2.25
N ASP A 69 9.00 -2.96 2.17
CA ASP A 69 10.39 -2.57 1.88
C ASP A 69 10.56 -1.72 0.61
N PRO A 70 10.01 -2.12 -0.57
CA PRO A 70 10.20 -1.34 -1.78
C PRO A 70 9.48 0.01 -1.69
N GLU A 71 8.31 0.08 -1.06
CA GLU A 71 7.59 1.33 -0.85
C GLU A 71 8.33 2.28 0.11
N ILE A 72 8.91 1.77 1.20
CA ILE A 72 9.72 2.56 2.14
C ILE A 72 10.97 3.10 1.44
N ALA A 73 11.65 2.28 0.64
CA ALA A 73 12.82 2.72 -0.12
C ALA A 73 12.46 3.81 -1.14
N LEU A 74 11.36 3.62 -1.88
CA LEU A 74 10.85 4.61 -2.83
C LEU A 74 10.42 5.91 -2.14
N GLU A 75 9.79 5.82 -0.97
CA GLU A 75 9.38 6.98 -0.19
C GLU A 75 10.58 7.79 0.31
N ALA A 76 11.62 7.11 0.82
CA ALA A 76 12.87 7.75 1.23
C ALA A 76 13.58 8.42 0.05
N GLU A 77 13.60 7.79 -1.11
CA GLU A 77 14.15 8.39 -2.34
C GLU A 77 13.35 9.63 -2.76
N ASN A 78 12.02 9.53 -2.81
CA ASN A 78 11.13 10.62 -3.19
C ASN A 78 11.22 11.80 -2.21
N ARG A 79 11.44 11.56 -0.92
CA ARG A 79 11.69 12.63 0.06
C ARG A 79 12.96 13.42 -0.24
N LYS A 80 13.99 12.76 -0.77
CA LYS A 80 15.27 13.39 -1.10
C LYS A 80 15.26 14.04 -2.48
N ASN A 81 14.69 13.36 -3.47
CA ASN A 81 14.83 13.69 -4.90
C ASN A 81 13.55 14.30 -5.51
N GLY A 82 12.44 14.33 -4.77
CA GLY A 82 11.12 14.70 -5.27
C GLY A 82 10.34 13.51 -5.85
N ILE A 83 9.03 13.65 -5.97
CA ILE A 83 8.15 12.60 -6.51
C ILE A 83 8.20 12.65 -8.05
N PRO A 84 8.55 11.54 -8.72
CA PRO A 84 8.53 11.49 -10.18
C PRO A 84 7.08 11.51 -10.68
N VAL A 85 6.78 12.43 -11.59
CA VAL A 85 5.47 12.56 -12.25
C VAL A 85 5.70 12.59 -13.76
N LEU A 86 4.87 11.87 -14.52
CA LEU A 86 4.93 11.90 -15.97
C LEU A 86 4.64 13.32 -16.50
N ALA A 87 5.38 13.75 -17.52
CA ALA A 87 5.25 15.09 -18.10
C ALA A 87 3.80 15.40 -18.52
N SER A 88 3.10 14.44 -19.12
CA SER A 88 1.70 14.59 -19.52
C SER A 88 0.75 14.86 -18.35
N ILE A 89 0.98 14.21 -17.20
CA ILE A 89 0.19 14.44 -15.98
C ILE A 89 0.52 15.81 -15.39
N TYR A 90 1.81 16.18 -15.37
CA TYR A 90 2.23 17.49 -14.89
C TYR A 90 1.63 18.63 -15.73
N GLU A 91 1.65 18.52 -17.05
CA GLU A 91 1.05 19.49 -17.98
C GLU A 91 -0.47 19.61 -17.80
N TYR A 92 -1.17 18.49 -17.66
CA TYR A 92 -2.60 18.46 -17.35
C TYR A 92 -2.91 19.18 -16.03
N LEU A 93 -2.14 18.92 -14.96
CA LEU A 93 -2.29 19.60 -13.66
C LEU A 93 -1.98 21.09 -13.71
N GLN A 94 -1.15 21.52 -14.68
CA GLN A 94 -0.84 22.93 -14.94
C GLN A 94 -1.88 23.62 -15.86
N GLY A 95 -2.91 22.90 -16.32
CA GLY A 95 -3.92 23.42 -17.25
C GLY A 95 -3.39 23.70 -18.66
N LYS A 96 -2.27 23.08 -19.04
CA LYS A 96 -1.65 23.22 -20.37
C LYS A 96 -2.21 22.24 -21.39
N VAL A 97 -3.05 21.30 -20.94
CA VAL A 97 -3.79 20.29 -21.71
C VAL A 97 -5.21 20.22 -21.20
#